data_AF-A0A6M2EIE6-F1
#
_entry.id   AF-A0A6M2EIE6-F1
#
_cell.length_a   1.000
_cell.length_b   1.000
_cell.length_c   1.000
_cell.angle_alpha   90.00
_cell.angle_beta   90.00
_cell.angle_gamma   90.00
#
_symmetry.space_group_name_H-M   'P 1'
#
loop_
_entity.id
_entity.type
_entity.pdbx_description
1 polymer ?
#
loop_
_entity_poly.entity_id
_entity_poly.type
_entity_poly.pdbx_seq_one_letter_code
_entity_poly.pdbx_strand_id
1 'polypeptide(L)'
;MSTLMGTKGLKCWLLLLMLQLFLLFMSFSLAVEALHAFIQDESEHKHYLIVSAVTNLLVNLIGVWFFRNYARINIVYRKAEDMNFHSVCLHVIADSIRSAGLILASWFLSLGVENAEVLCLGLVSAAVVMLVLPLFKATGGILLQMAPPSIPSSALSKCLRQVSAREDVVEVSEARFWELVPGHVIGSISLQVKEGVDDRPILQCVHGLYHDLGVQDLTVQTNYD
;
A
#
# COMPACT_ATOMS: atom_id res chain seq x y z
N MET A 1 21.00 10.66 9.71
CA MET A 1 19.77 11.17 9.05
C MET A 1 18.92 10.02 8.50
N SER A 2 19.53 8.98 7.91
CA SER A 2 18.87 7.76 7.39
C SER A 2 18.05 6.95 8.41
N THR A 3 18.45 6.93 9.68
CA THR A 3 17.76 6.14 10.74
C THR A 3 16.45 6.77 11.23
N LEU A 4 16.30 8.11 11.09
CA LEU A 4 15.12 8.85 11.58
C LEU A 4 13.96 8.87 10.57
N MET A 5 14.25 8.72 9.27
CA MET A 5 13.24 8.46 8.23
C MET A 5 12.73 7.02 8.29
N GLY A 6 13.61 6.05 8.59
CA GLY A 6 13.23 4.63 8.72
C GLY A 6 12.20 4.38 9.83
N THR A 7 12.37 4.99 11.01
CA THR A 7 11.44 4.78 12.14
C THR A 7 10.08 5.46 11.94
N LYS A 8 10.02 6.63 11.28
CA LYS A 8 8.75 7.30 10.96
C LYS A 8 8.01 6.61 9.82
N GLY A 9 8.74 6.18 8.78
CA GLY A 9 8.18 5.39 7.68
C GLY A 9 7.62 4.06 8.19
N LEU A 10 8.39 3.29 8.95
CA LEU A 10 7.97 2.00 9.50
C LEU A 10 6.71 2.10 10.37
N LYS A 11 6.61 3.16 11.20
CA LYS A 11 5.39 3.42 11.99
C LYS A 11 4.17 3.70 11.11
N CYS A 12 4.34 4.47 10.03
CA CYS A 12 3.25 4.76 9.08
C CYS A 12 2.79 3.49 8.36
N TRP A 13 3.74 2.65 7.93
CA TRP A 13 3.47 1.36 7.29
C TRP A 13 2.79 0.36 8.22
N LEU A 14 3.20 0.32 9.49
CA LEU A 14 2.56 -0.53 10.49
C LEU A 14 1.11 -0.08 10.71
N LEU A 15 0.85 1.23 10.79
CA LEU A 15 -0.50 1.78 10.92
C LEU A 15 -1.39 1.39 9.73
N LEU A 16 -0.84 1.49 8.51
CA LEU A 16 -1.49 1.08 7.26
C LEU A 16 -1.83 -0.41 7.27
N LEU A 17 -0.88 -1.27 7.66
CA LEU A 17 -1.08 -2.71 7.74
C LEU A 17 -2.15 -3.07 8.78
N MET A 18 -2.11 -2.44 9.97
CA MET A 18 -3.10 -2.67 11.01
C MET A 18 -4.51 -2.27 10.54
N LEU A 19 -4.64 -1.16 9.82
CA LEU A 19 -5.91 -0.73 9.25
C LEU A 19 -6.43 -1.72 8.18
N GLN A 20 -5.53 -2.22 7.32
CA GLN A 20 -5.87 -3.22 6.31
C GLN A 20 -6.28 -4.57 6.92
N LEU A 21 -5.55 -5.04 7.94
CA LEU A 21 -5.87 -6.27 8.67
C LEU A 21 -7.21 -6.14 9.42
N PHE A 22 -7.46 -4.99 10.05
CA PHE A 22 -8.73 -4.71 10.71
C PHE A 22 -9.89 -4.75 9.71
N LEU A 23 -9.73 -4.14 8.54
CA LEU A 23 -10.69 -4.19 7.43
C LEU A 23 -10.97 -5.61 6.96
N LEU A 24 -9.92 -6.39 6.73
CA LEU A 24 -10.03 -7.77 6.29
C LEU A 24 -10.78 -8.60 7.33
N PHE A 25 -10.46 -8.42 8.60
CA PHE A 25 -11.13 -9.07 9.73
C PHE A 25 -12.62 -8.69 9.79
N MET A 26 -12.95 -7.39 9.76
CA MET A 26 -14.33 -6.92 9.76
C MET A 26 -15.13 -7.46 8.57
N SER A 27 -14.53 -7.45 7.37
CA SER A 27 -15.16 -8.01 6.17
C SER A 27 -15.39 -9.53 6.29
N PHE A 28 -14.43 -10.26 6.87
CA PHE A 28 -14.57 -11.70 7.10
C PHE A 28 -15.66 -12.00 8.14
N SER A 29 -15.67 -11.30 9.27
CA SER A 29 -16.70 -11.44 10.30
C SER A 29 -18.10 -11.18 9.76
N LEU A 30 -18.27 -10.14 8.92
CA LEU A 30 -19.53 -9.87 8.23
C LEU A 30 -19.93 -10.96 7.24
N ALA A 31 -18.97 -11.53 6.51
CA ALA A 31 -19.23 -12.64 5.61
C ALA A 31 -19.68 -13.89 6.38
N VAL A 32 -19.08 -14.15 7.55
CA VAL A 32 -19.50 -15.23 8.46
C VAL A 32 -20.89 -14.96 9.02
N GLU A 33 -21.19 -13.73 9.42
CA GLU A 33 -22.51 -13.33 9.94
C GLU A 33 -23.60 -13.42 8.86
N ALA A 34 -23.29 -13.04 7.61
CA ALA A 34 -24.16 -13.24 6.47
C ALA A 34 -24.43 -14.74 6.19
N LEU A 35 -23.40 -15.58 6.30
CA LEU A 35 -23.55 -17.03 6.16
C LEU A 35 -24.34 -17.65 7.30
N HIS A 36 -24.16 -17.14 8.53
CA HIS A 36 -24.91 -17.57 9.70
C HIS A 36 -26.39 -17.19 9.58
N ALA A 37 -26.69 -15.96 9.11
CA ALA A 37 -28.04 -15.51 8.80
C ALA A 37 -28.71 -16.30 7.66
N PHE A 38 -27.92 -16.86 6.73
CA PHE A 38 -28.44 -17.81 5.73
C PHE A 38 -28.85 -19.16 6.35
N ILE A 39 -28.24 -19.55 7.48
CA ILE A 39 -28.46 -20.86 8.11
C ILE A 39 -29.54 -20.79 9.22
N GLN A 40 -29.66 -19.67 9.94
CA GLN A 40 -30.69 -19.44 10.96
C GLN A 40 -31.58 -18.26 10.58
N ASP A 41 -32.86 -18.54 10.33
CA ASP A 41 -33.90 -17.53 10.10
C ASP A 41 -34.31 -16.88 11.43
N GLU A 42 -33.43 -16.03 11.98
CA GLU A 42 -33.77 -15.19 13.14
C GLU A 42 -34.27 -13.82 12.66
N SER A 43 -35.57 -13.59 12.86
CA SER A 43 -36.30 -12.45 12.32
C SER A 43 -36.40 -11.24 13.26
N GLU A 44 -35.86 -11.28 14.48
CA GLU A 44 -36.11 -10.22 15.47
C GLU A 44 -35.19 -8.99 15.40
N HIS A 45 -34.01 -9.05 14.78
CA HIS A 45 -33.02 -7.92 14.84
C HIS A 45 -32.90 -7.05 13.56
N LYS A 46 -33.76 -7.25 12.56
CA LYS A 46 -33.63 -6.60 11.23
C LYS A 46 -33.70 -5.06 11.27
N HIS A 47 -34.48 -4.47 12.18
CA HIS A 47 -34.64 -3.01 12.25
C HIS A 47 -33.38 -2.29 12.76
N TYR A 48 -32.71 -2.85 13.77
CA TYR A 48 -31.49 -2.27 14.33
C TYR A 48 -30.34 -2.28 13.31
N LEU A 49 -30.23 -3.37 12.53
CA LEU A 49 -29.24 -3.51 11.47
C LEU A 49 -29.40 -2.46 10.37
N ILE A 50 -30.64 -2.18 9.95
CA ILE A 50 -30.93 -1.15 8.93
C ILE A 50 -30.62 0.25 9.46
N VAL A 51 -31.02 0.57 10.70
CA VAL A 51 -30.74 1.88 11.32
C VAL A 51 -29.24 2.12 11.47
N SER A 52 -28.50 1.10 11.89
CA SER A 52 -27.04 1.13 11.96
C SER A 52 -26.41 1.36 10.58
N ALA A 53 -26.86 0.64 9.55
CA ALA A 53 -26.35 0.79 8.20
C ALA A 53 -26.63 2.16 7.58
N VAL A 54 -27.83 2.73 7.81
CA VAL A 54 -28.17 4.08 7.36
C VAL A 54 -27.29 5.13 8.05
N THR A 55 -27.10 5.01 9.36
CA THR A 55 -26.24 5.92 10.13
C THR A 55 -24.79 5.85 9.65
N ASN A 56 -24.26 4.64 9.45
CA ASN A 56 -22.92 4.42 8.92
C ASN A 56 -22.76 4.98 7.50
N LEU A 57 -23.75 4.78 6.62
CA LEU A 57 -23.73 5.34 5.26
C LEU A 57 -23.68 6.87 5.28
N LEU A 58 -24.42 7.52 6.17
CA LEU A 58 -24.41 8.98 6.31
C LEU A 58 -23.03 9.49 6.72
N VAL A 59 -22.42 8.88 7.75
CA VAL A 59 -21.07 9.24 8.23
C VAL A 59 -20.04 9.02 7.12
N ASN A 60 -20.12 7.90 6.41
CA ASN A 60 -19.19 7.60 5.32
C ASN A 60 -19.37 8.52 4.11
N LEU A 61 -20.61 8.93 3.77
CA LEU A 61 -20.86 9.92 2.72
C LEU A 61 -20.22 11.29 3.06
N ILE A 62 -20.29 11.71 4.32
CA ILE A 62 -19.59 12.92 4.79
C ILE A 62 -18.07 12.75 4.63
N GLY A 63 -17.55 11.57 5.00
CA GLY A 63 -16.14 11.20 4.78
C GLY A 63 -15.74 11.29 3.31
N VAL A 64 -16.45 10.59 2.41
CA VAL A 64 -16.20 10.61 0.96
C VAL A 64 -16.32 12.03 0.42
N TRP A 65 -17.28 12.83 0.87
CA TRP A 65 -17.44 14.21 0.42
C TRP A 65 -16.22 15.07 0.79
N PHE A 66 -15.73 14.93 2.02
CA PHE A 66 -14.52 15.62 2.49
C PHE A 66 -13.27 15.14 1.72
N PHE A 67 -13.10 13.83 1.56
CA PHE A 67 -12.00 13.23 0.81
C PHE A 67 -12.04 13.56 -0.68
N ARG A 68 -13.21 13.68 -1.29
CA ARG A 68 -13.36 14.05 -2.71
C ARG A 68 -12.87 15.48 -2.96
N ASN A 69 -13.08 16.37 -1.99
CA ASN A 69 -12.56 17.72 -2.04
C ASN A 69 -11.03 17.75 -1.89
N TYR A 70 -10.46 16.86 -1.08
CA TYR A 70 -9.01 16.70 -0.88
C TYR A 70 -8.30 16.01 -2.07
N ALA A 71 -8.87 14.92 -2.59
CA ALA A 71 -8.34 14.12 -3.70
C ALA A 71 -8.33 14.88 -5.04
N ARG A 72 -9.24 15.85 -5.23
CA ARG A 72 -9.24 16.75 -6.40
C ARG A 72 -8.00 17.67 -6.46
N ILE A 73 -7.32 17.90 -5.33
CA ILE A 73 -6.21 18.85 -5.22
C ILE A 73 -4.84 18.15 -5.29
N ASN A 74 -4.74 16.87 -4.93
CA ASN A 74 -3.45 16.15 -4.83
C ASN A 74 -3.45 14.86 -5.68
N ILE A 75 -3.27 14.99 -7.00
CA ILE A 75 -3.28 13.86 -7.96
C ILE A 75 -1.92 13.13 -8.07
N VAL A 76 -0.85 13.64 -7.48
CA VAL A 76 0.49 13.06 -7.61
C VAL A 76 0.90 12.34 -6.33
N TYR A 77 0.84 11.01 -6.34
CA TYR A 77 1.36 10.14 -5.29
C TYR A 77 2.87 10.34 -5.16
N ARG A 78 3.33 11.01 -4.09
CA ARG A 78 4.76 11.23 -3.87
C ARG A 78 5.23 10.93 -2.45
N LYS A 79 4.34 10.75 -1.47
CA LYS A 79 4.73 10.51 -0.06
C LYS A 79 3.97 9.36 0.61
N ALA A 80 4.58 8.76 1.64
CA ALA A 80 3.96 7.73 2.49
C ALA A 80 2.68 8.24 3.20
N GLU A 81 2.60 9.54 3.47
CA GLU A 81 1.38 10.16 4.00
C GLU A 81 0.22 10.07 3.02
N ASP A 82 0.47 10.21 1.70
CA ASP A 82 -0.57 10.10 0.66
C ASP A 82 -1.17 8.69 0.62
N MET A 83 -0.36 7.67 0.92
CA MET A 83 -0.84 6.29 1.01
C MET A 83 -1.71 6.05 2.22
N ASN A 84 -1.40 6.69 3.35
CA ASN A 84 -2.24 6.62 4.54
C ASN A 84 -3.61 7.25 4.26
N PHE A 85 -3.64 8.44 3.64
CA PHE A 85 -4.90 9.06 3.19
C PHE A 85 -5.65 8.20 2.18
N HIS A 86 -4.94 7.56 1.24
CA HIS A 86 -5.55 6.65 0.28
C HIS A 86 -6.17 5.42 0.96
N SER A 87 -5.47 4.82 1.92
CA SER A 87 -5.98 3.66 2.68
C SER A 87 -7.23 4.02 3.50
N VAL A 88 -7.21 5.18 4.16
CA VAL A 88 -8.39 5.69 4.88
C VAL A 88 -9.54 6.01 3.92
N CYS A 89 -9.26 6.59 2.76
CA CYS A 89 -10.28 6.84 1.73
C CYS A 89 -10.88 5.53 1.21
N LEU A 90 -10.05 4.54 0.89
CA LEU A 90 -10.51 3.24 0.41
C LEU A 90 -11.29 2.49 1.49
N HIS A 91 -10.92 2.64 2.76
CA HIS A 91 -11.68 2.15 3.91
C HIS A 91 -13.09 2.74 3.94
N VAL A 92 -13.22 4.07 3.86
CA VAL A 92 -14.52 4.76 3.86
C VAL A 92 -15.38 4.36 2.65
N ILE A 93 -14.76 4.14 1.48
CA ILE A 93 -15.45 3.65 0.28
C ILE A 93 -15.95 2.21 0.48
N ALA A 94 -15.12 1.31 1.01
CA ALA A 94 -15.51 -0.07 1.30
C ALA A 94 -16.68 -0.12 2.31
N ASP A 95 -16.63 0.73 3.34
CA ASP A 95 -17.70 0.86 4.32
C ASP A 95 -18.99 1.42 3.72
N SER A 96 -18.88 2.37 2.78
CA SER A 96 -20.03 2.90 2.02
C SER A 96 -20.70 1.82 1.17
N ILE A 97 -19.90 1.02 0.44
CA ILE A 97 -20.40 -0.08 -0.41
C ILE A 97 -21.13 -1.11 0.45
N ARG A 98 -20.58 -1.44 1.62
CA ARG A 98 -21.19 -2.38 2.55
C ARG A 98 -22.55 -1.92 3.06
N SER A 99 -22.62 -0.70 3.59
CA SER A 99 -23.88 -0.16 4.11
C SER A 99 -24.93 0.00 3.02
N ALA A 100 -24.54 0.45 1.82
CA ALA A 100 -25.43 0.52 0.68
C ALA A 100 -25.96 -0.88 0.28
N GLY A 101 -25.09 -1.89 0.28
CA GLY A 101 -25.46 -3.27 0.00
C GLY A 101 -26.48 -3.85 0.97
N LEU A 102 -26.35 -3.59 2.28
CA LEU A 102 -27.32 -4.04 3.28
C LEU A 102 -28.70 -3.37 3.09
N ILE A 103 -28.70 -2.07 2.77
CA ILE A 103 -29.94 -1.32 2.50
C ILE A 103 -30.62 -1.86 1.23
N LEU A 104 -29.84 -2.12 0.16
CA LEU A 104 -30.36 -2.71 -1.08
C LEU A 104 -30.91 -4.12 -0.85
N ALA A 105 -30.21 -4.96 -0.07
CA ALA A 105 -30.67 -6.29 0.31
C ALA A 105 -32.04 -6.24 1.00
N SER A 106 -32.20 -5.35 1.99
CA SER A 106 -33.47 -5.15 2.70
C SER A 106 -34.58 -4.66 1.78
N TRP A 107 -34.26 -3.76 0.84
CA TRP A 107 -35.24 -3.28 -0.14
C TRP A 107 -35.68 -4.38 -1.11
N PHE A 108 -34.76 -5.20 -1.62
CA PHE A 108 -35.08 -6.35 -2.47
C PHE A 108 -35.88 -7.43 -1.75
N LEU A 109 -35.59 -7.67 -0.47
CA LEU A 109 -36.39 -8.59 0.36
C LEU A 109 -37.84 -8.09 0.47
N SER A 110 -38.04 -6.77 0.57
CA SER A 110 -39.38 -6.16 0.59
C SER A 110 -40.13 -6.31 -0.73
N LEU A 111 -39.43 -6.59 -1.84
CA LEU A 111 -40.02 -6.88 -3.15
C LEU A 111 -40.36 -8.37 -3.34
N GLY A 112 -40.12 -9.22 -2.33
CA GLY A 112 -40.47 -10.64 -2.37
C GLY A 112 -39.46 -11.53 -3.10
N VAL A 113 -38.24 -11.05 -3.33
CA VAL A 113 -37.17 -11.86 -3.94
C VAL A 113 -36.52 -12.74 -2.87
N GLU A 114 -36.96 -14.00 -2.80
CA GLU A 114 -36.31 -15.03 -1.98
C GLU A 114 -34.86 -15.20 -2.46
N ASN A 115 -33.88 -15.08 -1.55
CA ASN A 115 -32.41 -15.10 -1.78
C ASN A 115 -31.72 -13.80 -2.21
N ALA A 116 -32.41 -12.65 -2.34
CA ALA A 116 -31.76 -11.39 -2.71
C ALA A 116 -30.70 -10.91 -1.71
N GLU A 117 -30.91 -11.22 -0.43
CA GLU A 117 -30.02 -10.85 0.67
C GLU A 117 -28.65 -11.52 0.53
N VAL A 118 -28.62 -12.84 0.28
CA VAL A 118 -27.39 -13.62 0.08
C VAL A 118 -26.61 -13.12 -1.14
N LEU A 119 -27.32 -12.85 -2.24
CA LEU A 119 -26.70 -12.35 -3.46
C LEU A 119 -26.07 -10.97 -3.27
N CYS A 120 -26.80 -10.04 -2.63
CA CYS A 120 -26.29 -8.70 -2.33
C CYS A 120 -25.09 -8.74 -1.38
N LEU A 121 -25.17 -9.52 -0.29
CA LEU A 121 -24.07 -9.64 0.68
C LEU A 121 -22.84 -10.32 0.07
N GLY A 122 -23.03 -11.33 -0.78
CA GLY A 122 -21.96 -11.97 -1.55
C GLY A 122 -21.25 -11.00 -2.50
N LEU A 123 -22.02 -10.20 -3.26
CA LEU A 123 -21.47 -9.18 -4.17
C LEU A 123 -20.71 -8.08 -3.41
N VAL A 124 -21.25 -7.62 -2.29
CA VAL A 124 -20.60 -6.64 -1.40
C VAL A 124 -19.27 -7.20 -0.87
N SER A 125 -19.27 -8.42 -0.38
CA SER A 125 -18.06 -9.09 0.12
C SER A 125 -16.98 -9.19 -0.96
N ALA A 126 -17.36 -9.64 -2.16
CA ALA A 126 -16.45 -9.70 -3.30
C ALA A 126 -15.88 -8.33 -3.69
N ALA A 127 -16.72 -7.29 -3.70
CA ALA A 127 -16.29 -5.92 -3.98
C ALA A 127 -15.29 -5.41 -2.93
N VAL A 128 -15.54 -5.64 -1.64
CA VAL A 128 -14.62 -5.25 -0.55
C VAL A 128 -13.28 -5.97 -0.68
N VAL A 129 -13.29 -7.29 -0.95
CA VAL A 129 -12.05 -8.05 -1.17
C VAL A 129 -11.27 -7.51 -2.36
N MET A 130 -11.93 -7.26 -3.50
CA MET A 130 -11.29 -6.69 -4.68
C MET A 130 -10.68 -5.31 -4.44
N LEU A 131 -11.27 -4.50 -3.54
CA LEU A 131 -10.71 -3.21 -3.14
C LEU A 131 -9.48 -3.36 -2.24
N VAL A 132 -9.48 -4.33 -1.31
CA VAL A 132 -8.38 -4.52 -0.35
C VAL A 132 -7.16 -5.20 -0.98
N LEU A 133 -7.35 -6.11 -1.94
CA LEU A 133 -6.28 -6.85 -2.61
C LEU A 133 -5.14 -6.00 -3.23
N PRO A 134 -5.41 -4.96 -4.06
CA PRO A 134 -4.34 -4.16 -4.64
C PRO A 134 -3.54 -3.40 -3.57
N LEU A 135 -4.22 -2.94 -2.51
CA LEU A 135 -3.55 -2.29 -1.39
C LEU A 135 -2.69 -3.25 -0.58
N PHE A 136 -3.17 -4.46 -0.33
CA PHE A 136 -2.41 -5.48 0.37
C PHE A 136 -1.14 -5.87 -0.40
N LYS A 137 -1.23 -5.99 -1.74
CA LYS A 137 -0.05 -6.24 -2.59
C LYS A 137 0.95 -5.09 -2.54
N ALA A 138 0.48 -3.84 -2.59
CA ALA A 138 1.36 -2.67 -2.53
C ALA A 138 2.07 -2.56 -1.17
N THR A 139 1.34 -2.69 -0.06
CA THR A 139 1.91 -2.67 1.29
C THR A 139 2.86 -3.86 1.52
N GLY A 140 2.48 -5.05 1.06
CA GLY A 140 3.29 -6.26 1.16
C GLY A 140 4.61 -6.17 0.40
N GLY A 141 4.60 -5.59 -0.80
CA GLY A 141 5.83 -5.36 -1.58
C GLY A 141 6.83 -4.48 -0.85
N ILE A 142 6.37 -3.43 -0.17
CA ILE A 142 7.24 -2.50 0.56
C ILE A 142 7.75 -3.11 1.87
N LEU A 143 6.90 -3.83 2.61
CA LEU A 143 7.31 -4.57 3.82
C LEU A 143 8.35 -5.65 3.53
N LEU A 144 8.20 -6.34 2.40
CA LEU A 144 9.13 -7.37 1.95
C LEU A 144 10.40 -6.79 1.31
N GLN A 145 10.57 -5.46 1.30
CA GLN A 145 11.68 -4.76 0.65
C GLN A 145 11.86 -5.22 -0.81
N MET A 146 10.73 -5.38 -1.50
CA MET A 146 10.72 -5.88 -2.87
C MET A 146 11.49 -4.94 -3.79
N ALA A 147 12.16 -5.52 -4.79
CA ALA A 147 12.87 -4.77 -5.79
C ALA A 147 11.94 -3.76 -6.49
N PRO A 148 12.41 -2.52 -6.76
CA PRO A 148 11.57 -1.46 -7.29
C PRO A 148 10.99 -1.86 -8.66
N PRO A 149 9.65 -1.92 -8.82
CA PRO A 149 9.01 -2.28 -10.09
C PRO A 149 9.14 -1.16 -11.14
N SER A 150 9.45 0.06 -10.70
CA SER A 150 9.61 1.27 -11.50
C SER A 150 10.94 1.34 -12.26
N ILE A 151 11.98 0.62 -11.82
CA ILE A 151 13.29 0.59 -12.48
C ILE A 151 13.57 -0.83 -12.99
N PRO A 152 13.76 -1.03 -14.30
CA PRO A 152 14.06 -2.36 -14.81
C PRO A 152 15.41 -2.83 -14.27
N SER A 153 15.47 -4.08 -13.79
CA SER A 153 16.70 -4.68 -13.25
C SER A 153 17.88 -4.64 -14.23
N SER A 154 17.59 -4.58 -15.54
CA SER A 154 18.59 -4.43 -16.59
C SER A 154 19.27 -3.06 -16.62
N ALA A 155 18.59 -2.00 -16.18
CA ALA A 155 19.18 -0.66 -16.07
C ALA A 155 20.08 -0.55 -14.84
N LEU A 156 19.66 -1.15 -13.71
CA LEU A 156 20.49 -1.26 -12.50
C LEU A 156 21.76 -2.07 -12.77
N SER A 157 21.66 -3.21 -13.48
CA SER A 157 22.83 -4.04 -13.81
C SER A 157 23.78 -3.37 -14.81
N LYS A 158 23.26 -2.55 -15.74
CA LYS A 158 24.10 -1.71 -16.62
C LYS A 158 24.89 -0.67 -15.85
N CYS A 159 24.26 0.03 -14.90
CA CYS A 159 24.95 1.03 -14.09
C CYS A 159 25.95 0.38 -13.14
N LEU A 160 25.61 -0.77 -12.55
CA LEU A 160 26.56 -1.60 -11.80
C LEU A 160 27.81 -1.93 -12.62
N ARG A 161 27.63 -2.39 -13.87
CA ARG A 161 28.74 -2.67 -14.78
C ARG A 161 29.59 -1.44 -15.10
N GLN A 162 28.98 -0.27 -15.25
CA GLN A 162 29.72 0.97 -15.47
C GLN A 162 30.55 1.38 -14.25
N VAL A 163 30.03 1.16 -13.04
CA VAL A 163 30.77 1.41 -11.79
C VAL A 163 31.92 0.42 -11.63
N SER A 164 31.70 -0.88 -11.89
CA SER A 164 32.75 -1.92 -11.85
C SER A 164 33.83 -1.76 -12.92
N ALA A 165 33.56 -1.02 -14.00
CA ALA A 165 34.52 -0.80 -15.08
C ALA A 165 35.53 0.33 -14.78
N ARG A 166 35.40 1.04 -13.66
CA ARG A 166 36.38 2.06 -13.25
C ARG A 166 37.64 1.42 -12.69
N GLU A 167 38.80 1.94 -13.09
CA GLU A 167 40.12 1.43 -12.67
C GLU A 167 40.39 1.55 -11.16
N ASP A 168 39.66 2.45 -10.49
CA ASP A 168 39.75 2.71 -9.05
C ASP A 168 38.95 1.71 -8.20
N VAL A 169 37.99 0.99 -8.80
CA VAL A 169 37.11 0.04 -8.11
C VAL A 169 37.60 -1.38 -8.37
N VAL A 170 37.91 -2.11 -7.30
CA VAL A 170 38.36 -3.52 -7.36
C VAL A 170 37.17 -4.42 -7.63
N GLU A 171 36.11 -4.28 -6.83
CA GLU A 171 34.91 -5.10 -6.93
C GLU A 171 33.69 -4.36 -6.35
N VAL A 172 32.49 -4.75 -6.77
CA VAL A 172 31.24 -4.33 -6.15
C VAL A 172 30.68 -5.52 -5.36
N SER A 173 30.81 -5.50 -4.03
CA SER A 173 30.48 -6.65 -3.19
C SER A 173 28.98 -6.88 -3.03
N GLU A 174 28.20 -5.82 -2.79
CA GLU A 174 26.76 -5.95 -2.56
C GLU A 174 26.02 -4.69 -3.03
N ALA A 175 25.00 -4.85 -3.86
CA ALA A 175 24.13 -3.76 -4.29
C ALA A 175 22.67 -4.16 -4.06
N ARG A 176 22.03 -3.48 -3.12
CA ARG A 176 20.63 -3.70 -2.75
C ARG A 176 19.83 -2.44 -3.04
N PHE A 177 18.74 -2.61 -3.78
CA PHE A 177 17.80 -1.54 -4.10
C PHE A 177 16.42 -1.97 -3.64
N TRP A 178 15.73 -1.08 -2.95
CA TRP A 178 14.38 -1.32 -2.47
C TRP A 178 13.57 -0.03 -2.56
N GLU A 179 12.26 -0.18 -2.63
CA GLU A 179 11.34 0.95 -2.64
C GLU A 179 10.89 1.26 -1.20
N LEU A 180 11.15 2.48 -0.71
CA LEU A 180 10.69 2.89 0.63
C LEU A 180 9.23 3.34 0.61
N VAL A 181 8.83 3.97 -0.49
CA VAL A 181 7.50 4.53 -0.78
C VAL A 181 7.30 4.41 -2.29
N PRO A 182 6.08 4.21 -2.82
CA PRO A 182 5.83 4.23 -4.26
C PRO A 182 6.43 5.48 -4.91
N GLY A 183 7.38 5.26 -5.83
CA GLY A 183 8.13 6.31 -6.51
C GLY A 183 9.38 6.81 -5.78
N HIS A 184 9.67 6.35 -4.56
CA HIS A 184 10.86 6.68 -3.78
C HIS A 184 11.76 5.46 -3.60
N VAL A 185 12.67 5.28 -4.56
CA VAL A 185 13.66 4.20 -4.56
C VAL A 185 14.89 4.61 -3.76
N ILE A 186 15.33 3.71 -2.87
CA ILE A 186 16.54 3.85 -2.06
C ILE A 186 17.48 2.69 -2.39
N GLY A 187 18.78 2.97 -2.43
CA GLY A 187 19.80 1.97 -2.66
C GLY A 187 20.89 1.98 -1.59
N SER A 188 21.49 0.81 -1.37
CA SER A 188 22.75 0.65 -0.66
C SER A 188 23.71 -0.15 -1.52
N ILE A 189 24.92 0.38 -1.73
CA ILE A 189 25.97 -0.27 -2.50
C ILE A 189 27.24 -0.30 -1.67
N SER A 190 27.89 -1.46 -1.62
CA SER A 190 29.20 -1.66 -1.02
C SER A 190 30.23 -1.87 -2.13
N LEU A 191 31.24 -1.00 -2.16
CA LEU A 191 32.32 -0.98 -3.14
C LEU A 191 33.62 -1.35 -2.45
N GLN A 192 34.46 -2.10 -3.14
CA GLN A 192 35.84 -2.35 -2.75
C GLN A 192 36.76 -1.47 -3.61
N VAL A 193 37.53 -0.59 -2.97
CA VAL A 193 38.36 0.43 -3.62
C VAL A 193 39.83 0.16 -3.26
N LYS A 194 40.74 0.46 -4.18
CA LYS A 194 42.18 0.30 -3.93
C LYS A 194 42.67 1.21 -2.80
N GLU A 195 43.55 0.70 -1.94
CA GLU A 195 44.23 1.51 -0.92
C GLU A 195 44.97 2.72 -1.54
N GLY A 196 44.78 3.89 -0.94
CA GLY A 196 45.47 5.13 -1.33
C GLY A 196 44.80 5.99 -2.40
N VAL A 197 43.60 5.62 -2.87
CA VAL A 197 42.79 6.42 -3.80
C VAL A 197 41.84 7.36 -3.05
N ASP A 198 41.54 8.54 -3.61
CA ASP A 198 40.50 9.43 -3.06
C ASP A 198 39.10 8.93 -3.44
N ASP A 199 38.30 8.55 -2.44
CA ASP A 199 36.97 7.97 -2.63
C ASP A 199 35.90 8.99 -3.08
N ARG A 200 36.12 10.28 -2.82
CA ARG A 200 35.14 11.35 -3.10
C ARG A 200 34.69 11.42 -4.57
N PRO A 201 35.58 11.42 -5.57
CA PRO A 201 35.19 11.40 -6.99
C PRO A 201 34.47 10.10 -7.40
N ILE A 202 34.72 9.00 -6.71
CA ILE A 202 34.02 7.73 -6.93
C ILE A 202 32.59 7.85 -6.41
N LEU A 203 32.44 8.29 -5.16
CA LEU A 203 31.16 8.52 -4.50
C LEU A 203 30.26 9.48 -5.29
N GLN A 204 30.78 10.62 -5.76
CA GLN A 204 30.02 11.59 -6.54
C GLN A 204 29.54 11.03 -7.89
N CYS A 205 30.41 10.30 -8.59
CA CYS A 205 30.08 9.67 -9.87
C CYS A 205 28.97 8.61 -9.70
N VAL A 206 29.13 7.73 -8.71
CA VAL A 206 28.15 6.69 -8.38
C VAL A 206 26.81 7.33 -8.00
N HIS A 207 26.82 8.34 -7.13
CA HIS A 207 25.61 9.04 -6.74
C HIS A 207 24.90 9.69 -7.94
N GLY A 208 25.63 10.33 -8.86
CA GLY A 208 25.06 10.91 -10.08
C GLY A 208 24.40 9.88 -10.99
N LEU A 209 25.08 8.77 -11.25
CA LEU A 209 24.60 7.72 -12.15
C LEU A 209 23.28 7.09 -11.68
N TYR A 210 23.16 6.83 -10.38
CA TYR A 210 21.95 6.29 -9.79
C TYR A 210 20.85 7.34 -9.60
N HIS A 211 21.22 8.62 -9.41
CA HIS A 211 20.25 9.70 -9.39
C HIS A 211 19.55 9.87 -10.73
N ASP A 212 20.28 9.77 -11.84
CA ASP A 212 19.72 9.82 -13.21
C ASP A 212 18.77 8.65 -13.52
N LEU A 213 18.96 7.51 -12.85
CA LEU A 213 18.06 6.35 -12.91
C LEU A 213 16.77 6.52 -12.09
N GLY A 214 16.68 7.55 -11.24
CA GLY A 214 15.54 7.78 -10.34
C GLY A 214 15.72 7.22 -8.93
N VAL A 215 16.93 6.81 -8.53
CA VAL A 215 17.25 6.51 -7.13
C VAL A 215 17.46 7.82 -6.39
N GLN A 216 16.63 8.10 -5.39
CA GLN A 216 16.63 9.39 -4.72
C GLN A 216 17.66 9.46 -3.59
N ASP A 217 17.78 8.36 -2.83
CA ASP A 217 18.74 8.23 -1.74
C ASP A 217 19.63 7.01 -1.99
N LEU A 218 20.92 7.24 -2.17
CA LEU A 218 21.91 6.18 -2.32
C LEU A 218 22.94 6.24 -1.19
N THR A 219 23.07 5.15 -0.45
CA THR A 219 24.17 4.98 0.52
C THR A 219 25.27 4.16 -0.13
N VAL A 220 26.46 4.74 -0.25
CA VAL A 220 27.63 4.04 -0.78
C VAL A 220 28.62 3.81 0.35
N GLN A 221 28.96 2.57 0.60
CA GLN A 221 30.00 2.17 1.56
C GLN A 221 31.25 1.78 0.78
N THR A 222 32.39 2.39 1.10
CA THR A 222 33.70 2.02 0.55
C THR A 222 34.45 1.18 1.57
N ASN A 223 34.87 0.00 1.14
CA ASN A 223 35.82 -0.85 1.85
C ASN A 223 37.14 -0.82 1.07
N TYR A 224 38.25 -0.88 1.77
CA TYR A 224 39.57 -0.95 1.15
C TYR A 224 40.02 -2.40 1.05
N ASP A 225 40.67 -2.75 -0.06
CA ASP A 225 41.38 -4.03 -0.26
C ASP A 225 42.82 -3.94 0.26
#